data_AF-A0A383ETT6-F1
#
_entry.id   AF-A0A383ETT6-F1
#
_cell.length_a   1.000
_cell.length_b   1.000
_cell.length_c   1.000
_cell.angle_alpha   90.00
_cell.angle_beta   90.00
_cell.angle_gamma   90.00
#
_symmetry.space_group_name_H-M   'P 1'
#
loop_
_entity.id
_entity.type
_entity.pdbx_description
1 polymer ?
#
loop_
_entity_poly.entity_id
_entity_poly.type
_entity_poly.pdbx_seq_one_letter_code
_entity_poly.pdbx_strand_id
1 'polypeptide(L)'
;MIKSRNKDFIEKIKNRAERSLKIEKVYLNGKFYSETINYLQKQKYLKFPSINKLLKNSFISDYPLGYVMKNENNNVVGFMGTIYSRRNFNNQEYIYCNIHSWIVDETYRINSFLLLMPLINQKITLTAFTPVKSLVGLLEKFNFKKVKMKHRIICSFNFFILKNNDYIIKKDSDIIKKKINQADLKIYEN
;
A
#
# COMPACT_ATOMS: atom_id res chain seq x y z
N MET A 1 -0.50 -14.67 15.95
CA MET A 1 -1.37 -14.68 17.14
C MET A 1 -1.31 -13.31 17.80
N ILE A 2 -2.42 -12.55 17.76
CA ILE A 2 -2.51 -11.24 18.42
C ILE A 2 -2.56 -11.48 19.94
N LYS A 3 -1.58 -10.97 20.70
CA LYS A 3 -1.52 -11.12 22.17
C LYS A 3 -2.77 -10.54 22.84
N SER A 4 -3.22 -11.08 23.99
CA SER A 4 -4.46 -10.67 24.69
C SER A 4 -4.56 -9.15 24.92
N ARG A 5 -3.47 -8.51 25.35
CA ARG A 5 -3.40 -7.04 25.57
C ARG A 5 -3.67 -6.20 24.31
N ASN A 6 -3.47 -6.78 23.12
CA ASN A 6 -3.75 -6.12 21.84
C ASN A 6 -5.21 -6.33 21.41
N LYS A 7 -5.89 -7.41 21.86
CA LYS A 7 -7.33 -7.56 21.62
C LYS A 7 -8.14 -6.46 22.31
N ASP A 8 -7.89 -6.21 23.59
CA ASP A 8 -8.60 -5.15 24.35
C ASP A 8 -8.33 -3.76 23.76
N PHE A 9 -7.10 -3.50 23.30
CA PHE A 9 -6.74 -2.25 22.62
C PHE A 9 -7.50 -2.08 21.31
N ILE A 10 -7.54 -3.13 20.47
CA ILE A 10 -8.29 -3.15 19.21
C ILE A 10 -9.78 -2.97 19.44
N GLU A 11 -10.32 -3.61 20.47
CA GLU A 11 -11.75 -3.56 20.81
C GLU A 11 -12.17 -2.16 21.30
N LYS A 12 -11.38 -1.55 22.21
CA LYS A 12 -11.58 -0.15 22.61
C LYS A 12 -11.50 0.82 21.44
N ILE A 13 -10.60 0.56 20.49
CA ILE A 13 -10.47 1.32 19.25
C ILE A 13 -11.72 1.20 18.38
N LYS A 14 -12.20 -0.03 18.16
CA LYS A 14 -13.41 -0.29 17.36
C LYS A 14 -14.63 0.42 17.96
N ASN A 15 -14.83 0.31 19.27
CA ASN A 15 -15.95 0.95 19.96
C ASN A 15 -15.90 2.49 19.88
N ARG A 16 -14.71 3.09 19.80
CA ARG A 16 -14.55 4.54 19.60
C ARG A 16 -14.80 4.96 18.15
N ALA A 17 -14.51 4.09 17.19
CA ALA A 17 -14.69 4.31 15.75
C ALA A 17 -16.17 4.32 15.33
N GLU A 18 -16.93 3.38 15.88
CA GLU A 18 -18.28 3.03 15.42
C GLU A 18 -19.32 4.14 15.60
N ARG A 19 -18.99 5.20 16.33
CA ARG A 19 -19.94 6.29 16.60
C ARG A 19 -20.03 7.34 15.48
N SER A 20 -19.04 7.47 14.59
CA SER A 20 -19.05 8.55 13.58
C SER A 20 -18.27 8.31 12.28
N LEU A 21 -17.39 7.31 12.24
CA LEU A 21 -16.50 7.09 11.09
C LEU A 21 -16.70 5.71 10.48
N LYS A 22 -16.84 5.67 9.16
CA LYS A 22 -16.99 4.42 8.38
C LYS A 22 -15.75 4.19 7.53
N ILE A 23 -15.31 2.94 7.45
CA ILE A 23 -14.18 2.54 6.61
C ILE A 23 -14.72 1.71 5.44
N GLU A 24 -14.50 2.19 4.22
CA GLU A 24 -15.00 1.57 2.99
C GLU A 24 -13.86 1.10 2.10
N LYS A 25 -14.07 -0.04 1.43
CA LYS A 25 -13.11 -0.60 0.47
C LYS A 25 -13.22 0.13 -0.88
N VAL A 26 -12.09 0.47 -1.47
CA VAL A 26 -12.02 1.09 -2.80
C VAL A 26 -11.48 0.07 -3.79
N TYR A 27 -12.32 -0.32 -4.76
CA TYR A 27 -11.92 -1.15 -5.90
C TYR A 27 -11.78 -0.29 -7.15
N LEU A 28 -10.98 -0.75 -8.12
CA LEU A 28 -10.88 -0.10 -9.42
C LEU A 28 -12.27 -0.03 -10.07
N ASN A 29 -12.69 1.15 -10.50
CA ASN A 29 -14.03 1.41 -11.08
C ASN A 29 -15.20 1.00 -10.16
N GLY A 30 -14.96 0.79 -8.87
CA GLY A 30 -16.00 0.49 -7.90
C GLY A 30 -16.75 1.73 -7.42
N LYS A 31 -17.80 1.51 -6.61
CA LYS A 31 -18.70 2.55 -6.06
C LYS A 31 -17.97 3.79 -5.52
N PHE A 32 -16.88 3.59 -4.77
CA PHE A 32 -16.16 4.67 -4.09
C PHE A 32 -14.93 5.18 -4.86
N TYR A 33 -14.67 4.68 -6.06
CA TYR A 33 -13.46 5.01 -6.82
C TYR A 33 -13.40 6.49 -7.19
N SER A 34 -14.44 7.02 -7.84
CA SER A 34 -14.49 8.42 -8.27
C SER A 34 -14.40 9.41 -7.11
N GLU A 35 -15.07 9.10 -6.00
CA GLU A 35 -15.02 9.92 -4.78
C GLU A 35 -13.62 9.93 -4.16
N THR A 36 -12.94 8.78 -4.15
CA THR A 36 -11.56 8.65 -3.69
C THR A 36 -10.61 9.48 -4.56
N ILE A 37 -10.76 9.42 -5.88
CA ILE A 37 -9.96 10.22 -6.81
C ILE A 37 -10.18 11.71 -6.56
N ASN A 38 -11.43 12.16 -6.43
CA ASN A 38 -11.76 13.54 -6.14
C ASN A 38 -11.16 14.02 -4.81
N TYR A 39 -11.19 13.18 -3.77
CA TYR A 39 -10.56 13.48 -2.48
C TYR A 39 -9.05 13.66 -2.62
N LEU A 40 -8.38 12.71 -3.29
CA LEU A 40 -6.93 12.71 -3.47
C LEU A 40 -6.43 13.89 -4.33
N GLN A 41 -7.19 14.29 -5.35
CA GLN A 41 -6.88 15.45 -6.19
C GLN A 41 -6.88 16.76 -5.40
N LYS A 42 -7.71 16.88 -4.37
CA LYS A 42 -7.81 18.09 -3.53
C LYS A 42 -6.66 18.20 -2.51
N GLN A 43 -5.84 17.15 -2.34
CA GLN A 43 -4.78 17.13 -1.34
C GLN A 43 -3.55 17.92 -1.82
N LYS A 44 -3.27 19.05 -1.15
CA LYS A 44 -2.18 19.98 -1.52
C LYS A 44 -0.78 19.36 -1.49
N TYR A 45 -0.54 18.44 -0.56
CA TYR A 45 0.79 17.86 -0.31
C TYR A 45 1.06 16.61 -1.14
N LEU A 46 0.13 16.25 -2.04
CA LEU A 46 0.14 14.99 -2.74
C LEU A 46 0.60 15.15 -4.19
N LYS A 47 1.57 14.34 -4.60
CA LYS A 47 1.87 14.12 -6.04
C LYS A 47 0.79 13.21 -6.64
N PHE A 48 -0.41 13.77 -6.83
CA PHE A 48 -1.57 13.01 -7.32
C PHE A 48 -1.29 12.20 -8.60
N PRO A 49 -0.60 12.71 -9.63
CA PRO A 49 -0.33 11.93 -10.85
C PRO A 49 0.37 10.60 -10.58
N SER A 50 1.38 10.59 -9.69
CA SER A 50 2.11 9.38 -9.32
C SER A 50 1.23 8.36 -8.60
N ILE A 51 0.30 8.82 -7.77
CA ILE A 51 -0.62 7.94 -7.04
C ILE A 51 -1.73 7.44 -7.94
N ASN A 52 -2.26 8.29 -8.82
CA ASN A 52 -3.27 7.87 -9.79
C ASN A 52 -2.74 6.76 -10.70
N LYS A 53 -1.48 6.87 -11.13
CA LYS A 53 -0.77 5.80 -11.87
C LYS A 53 -0.71 4.49 -11.09
N LEU A 54 -0.47 4.56 -9.78
CA LEU A 54 -0.46 3.39 -8.91
C LEU A 54 -1.86 2.78 -8.73
N LEU A 55 -2.90 3.60 -8.54
CA LEU A 55 -4.28 3.14 -8.36
C LEU A 55 -4.85 2.51 -9.64
N LYS A 56 -4.46 2.99 -10.82
CA LYS A 56 -4.86 2.39 -12.11
C LYS A 56 -4.27 1.00 -12.33
N ASN A 57 -3.12 0.72 -11.72
CA ASN A 57 -2.36 -0.52 -11.91
C ASN A 57 -2.87 -1.67 -11.02
N SER A 58 -4.19 -1.91 -10.93
CA SER A 58 -4.78 -2.98 -10.10
C SER A 58 -3.97 -4.28 -10.16
N PHE A 59 -3.11 -4.48 -9.15
CA PHE A 59 -2.09 -5.53 -9.16
C PHE A 59 -2.75 -6.92 -9.03
N ILE A 60 -3.82 -6.97 -8.23
CA ILE A 60 -4.73 -8.11 -8.12
C ILE A 60 -6.14 -7.54 -8.01
N SER A 61 -7.03 -7.93 -8.94
CA SER A 61 -8.41 -7.45 -9.04
C SER A 61 -9.26 -7.73 -7.81
N ASP A 62 -9.00 -8.84 -7.12
CA ASP A 62 -9.84 -9.36 -6.03
C ASP A 62 -9.67 -8.56 -4.73
N TYR A 63 -8.67 -7.69 -4.68
CA TYR A 63 -8.32 -6.89 -3.51
C TYR A 63 -8.52 -5.39 -3.76
N PRO A 64 -8.85 -4.62 -2.72
CA PRO A 64 -9.03 -3.19 -2.86
C PRO A 64 -7.70 -2.48 -3.18
N LEU A 65 -7.79 -1.40 -3.94
CA LEU A 65 -6.71 -0.44 -4.19
C LEU A 65 -6.39 0.41 -2.95
N GLY A 66 -7.31 0.42 -1.99
CA GLY A 66 -7.17 1.13 -0.74
C GLY A 66 -8.47 1.18 0.04
N TYR A 67 -8.45 1.95 1.11
CA TYR A 67 -9.56 2.16 2.01
C TYR A 67 -9.78 3.65 2.19
N VAL A 68 -11.05 4.07 2.22
CA VAL A 68 -11.42 5.45 2.57
C VAL A 68 -12.07 5.50 3.93
N MET A 69 -11.82 6.58 4.64
CA MET A 69 -12.52 6.96 5.86
C MET A 69 -13.60 7.97 5.49
N LYS A 70 -14.85 7.66 5.85
CA LYS A 70 -16.01 8.52 5.63
C LYS A 70 -16.55 9.01 6.96
N ASN A 71 -16.92 10.29 7.02
CA ASN A 71 -17.61 10.85 8.19
C ASN A 71 -19.12 10.60 8.15
N GLU A 72 -19.84 11.08 9.16
CA GLU A 72 -21.30 10.95 9.30
C GLU A 72 -22.06 11.49 8.09
N ASN A 73 -21.54 12.55 7.46
CA ASN A 73 -22.10 13.15 6.25
C ASN A 73 -21.71 12.41 4.96
N ASN A 74 -21.11 11.21 5.06
CA ASN A 74 -20.59 10.43 3.94
C ASN A 74 -19.53 11.15 3.09
N ASN A 75 -18.81 12.12 3.64
CA ASN A 75 -17.67 12.71 2.94
C ASN A 75 -16.41 11.89 3.20
N VAL A 76 -15.60 11.63 2.17
CA VAL A 76 -14.25 11.08 2.36
C VAL A 76 -13.37 12.12 3.07
N VAL A 77 -12.81 11.72 4.21
CA VAL A 77 -11.94 12.52 5.07
C VAL A 77 -10.56 11.88 5.28
N GLY A 78 -10.32 10.74 4.62
CA GLY A 78 -9.03 10.06 4.65
C GLY A 78 -8.98 8.89 3.69
N PHE A 79 -7.75 8.50 3.34
CA PHE A 79 -7.42 7.42 2.44
C PHE A 79 -6.14 6.70 2.89
N MET A 80 -6.11 5.38 2.69
CA MET A 80 -4.89 4.56 2.77
C MET A 80 -4.87 3.61 1.58
N GLY A 81 -3.85 3.74 0.73
CA GLY A 81 -3.68 2.90 -0.44
C GLY A 81 -3.08 1.54 -0.10
N THR A 82 -3.40 0.53 -0.91
CA THR A 82 -2.92 -0.84 -0.78
C THR A 82 -2.48 -1.43 -2.11
N ILE A 83 -1.33 -2.09 -2.08
CA ILE A 83 -0.79 -2.89 -3.19
C ILE A 83 -0.78 -4.34 -2.72
N TYR A 84 -1.64 -5.17 -3.32
CA TYR A 84 -1.67 -6.60 -3.05
C TYR A 84 -0.81 -7.38 -4.05
N SER A 85 -0.15 -8.44 -3.59
CA SER A 85 0.57 -9.39 -4.43
C SER A 85 0.46 -10.81 -3.90
N ARG A 86 0.41 -11.80 -4.81
CA ARG A 86 0.46 -13.24 -4.52
C ARG A 86 1.90 -13.67 -4.64
N ARG A 87 2.41 -14.40 -3.64
CA ARG A 87 3.75 -14.97 -3.65
C ARG A 87 3.70 -16.43 -3.29
N ASN A 88 4.33 -17.26 -4.11
CA ASN A 88 4.47 -18.68 -3.85
C ASN A 88 5.84 -18.94 -3.22
N PHE A 89 5.85 -19.59 -2.06
CA PHE A 89 7.07 -20.01 -1.38
C PHE A 89 6.84 -21.41 -0.82
N ASN A 90 7.75 -22.36 -1.11
CA ASN A 90 7.61 -23.77 -0.74
C ASN A 90 6.22 -24.36 -1.07
N ASN A 91 5.74 -24.12 -2.30
CA ASN A 91 4.42 -24.55 -2.79
C ASN A 91 3.21 -24.03 -2.00
N GLN A 92 3.40 -23.03 -1.14
CA GLN A 92 2.32 -22.35 -0.43
C GLN A 92 2.16 -20.92 -0.95
N GLU A 93 0.91 -20.54 -1.24
CA GLU A 93 0.57 -19.16 -1.60
C GLU A 93 0.45 -18.29 -0.35
N TYR A 94 1.06 -17.11 -0.42
CA TYR A 94 0.98 -16.06 0.57
C TYR A 94 0.52 -14.76 -0.08
N ILE A 95 -0.42 -14.08 0.57
CA ILE A 95 -0.90 -12.76 0.15
C ILE A 95 -0.11 -11.69 0.90
N TYR A 96 0.57 -10.84 0.15
CA TYR A 96 1.28 -9.68 0.67
C TYR A 96 0.47 -8.43 0.37
N CYS A 97 0.43 -7.50 1.33
CA CYS A 97 -0.19 -6.19 1.17
C CYS A 97 0.83 -5.12 1.58
N ASN A 98 1.16 -4.22 0.67
CA ASN A 98 1.93 -3.03 1.01
C ASN A 98 0.99 -1.82 1.13
N ILE A 99 1.07 -1.10 2.25
CA ILE A 99 0.33 0.16 2.42
C ILE A 99 1.14 1.35 1.92
N HIS A 100 0.45 2.28 1.28
CA HIS A 100 1.02 3.52 0.76
C HIS A 100 0.02 4.68 0.87
N SER A 101 0.48 5.90 0.56
CA SER A 101 -0.39 7.09 0.43
C SER A 101 -1.40 7.26 1.56
N TRP A 102 -0.95 7.10 2.81
CA TRP A 102 -1.81 7.23 3.99
C TRP A 102 -2.01 8.72 4.31
N ILE A 103 -3.20 9.23 4.02
CA ILE A 103 -3.54 10.65 4.06
C ILE A 103 -4.86 10.79 4.79
N VAL A 104 -4.93 11.68 5.77
CA VAL A 104 -6.14 11.95 6.54
C VAL A 104 -6.20 13.44 6.82
N ASP A 105 -7.39 14.01 6.66
CA ASP A 105 -7.68 15.39 6.98
C ASP A 105 -7.35 15.68 8.45
N GLU A 106 -6.83 16.88 8.72
CA GLU A 106 -6.20 17.20 10.01
C GLU A 106 -7.09 16.91 11.21
N THR A 107 -8.37 17.30 11.13
CA THR A 107 -9.39 17.09 12.15
C THR A 107 -9.70 15.62 12.44
N TYR A 108 -9.37 14.72 11.51
CA TYR A 108 -9.63 13.27 11.62
C TYR A 108 -8.36 12.45 11.85
N ARG A 109 -7.16 13.05 11.87
CA ARG A 109 -5.87 12.32 11.98
C ARG A 109 -5.75 11.45 13.22
N ILE A 110 -6.38 11.83 14.33
CA ILE A 110 -6.39 11.00 15.55
C ILE A 110 -7.02 9.63 15.29
N ASN A 111 -7.95 9.53 14.34
CA ASN A 111 -8.65 8.31 13.96
C ASN A 111 -8.00 7.58 12.77
N SER A 112 -6.85 8.06 12.27
CA SER A 112 -6.18 7.51 11.07
C SER A 112 -5.96 6.01 11.14
N PHE A 113 -5.69 5.47 12.33
CA PHE A 113 -5.49 4.03 12.59
C PHE A 113 -6.67 3.15 12.17
N LEU A 114 -7.89 3.69 12.06
CA LEU A 114 -9.07 2.94 11.62
C LEU A 114 -8.92 2.40 10.20
N LEU A 115 -8.19 3.11 9.34
CA LEU A 115 -7.89 2.66 7.98
C LEU A 115 -7.12 1.33 7.96
N LEU A 116 -6.39 1.01 9.03
CA LEU A 116 -5.61 -0.22 9.16
C LEU A 116 -6.46 -1.42 9.65
N MET A 117 -7.59 -1.15 10.31
CA MET A 117 -8.42 -2.20 10.94
C MET A 117 -8.91 -3.29 9.97
N PRO A 118 -9.35 -2.97 8.74
CA PRO A 118 -9.74 -4.00 7.78
C PRO A 118 -8.60 -4.95 7.40
N LEU A 119 -7.35 -4.50 7.46
CA LEU A 119 -6.17 -5.27 7.07
C LEU A 119 -5.66 -6.17 8.19
N ILE A 120 -5.67 -5.69 9.44
CA ILE A 120 -5.15 -6.44 10.60
C ILE A 120 -5.92 -7.75 10.84
N ASN A 121 -7.19 -7.80 10.44
CA ASN A 121 -8.02 -8.99 10.60
C ASN A 121 -7.89 -10.01 9.44
N GLN A 122 -7.09 -9.70 8.42
CA GLN A 122 -6.89 -10.58 7.26
C GLN A 122 -5.67 -11.49 7.46
N LYS A 123 -5.70 -12.68 6.85
CA LYS A 123 -4.56 -13.59 6.79
C LYS A 123 -3.58 -13.15 5.69
N ILE A 124 -2.90 -12.03 5.92
CA ILE A 124 -1.97 -11.40 4.96
C ILE A 124 -0.64 -11.03 5.61
N THR A 125 0.40 -10.92 4.79
CA THR A 125 1.67 -10.29 5.18
C THR A 125 1.59 -8.80 4.88
N LEU A 126 1.25 -8.00 5.88
CA LEU A 126 1.15 -6.55 5.77
C LEU A 126 2.53 -5.90 5.94
N THR A 127 2.90 -5.02 5.01
CA THR A 127 4.17 -4.29 5.01
C THR A 127 3.93 -2.79 4.84
N ALA A 128 4.79 -1.98 5.47
CA ALA A 128 4.84 -0.54 5.31
C ALA A 128 6.30 -0.16 5.06
N PHE A 129 6.62 0.32 3.85
CA PHE A 129 7.97 0.75 3.51
C PHE A 129 8.12 2.24 3.81
N THR A 130 9.28 2.61 4.36
CA THR A 130 9.64 4.00 4.68
C THR A 130 8.54 4.79 5.43
N PRO A 131 7.92 4.23 6.50
CA PRO A 131 6.91 4.96 7.25
C PRO A 131 7.51 6.19 7.92
N VAL A 132 6.73 7.27 7.98
CA VAL A 132 7.07 8.45 8.80
C VAL A 132 7.14 8.06 10.29
N LYS A 133 7.93 8.79 11.09
CA LYS A 133 8.17 8.46 12.50
C LYS A 133 6.88 8.27 13.32
N SER A 134 5.87 9.12 13.09
CA SER A 134 4.57 9.02 13.75
C SER A 134 3.84 7.71 13.44
N LEU A 135 3.97 7.20 12.21
CA LEU A 135 3.37 5.94 11.78
C LEU A 135 4.13 4.72 12.37
N VAL A 136 5.45 4.80 12.56
CA VAL A 136 6.23 3.71 13.16
C VAL A 136 5.67 3.31 14.53
N GLY A 137 5.47 4.28 15.43
CA GLY A 137 4.97 4.00 16.78
C GLY A 137 3.54 3.44 16.77
N LEU A 138 2.71 3.85 15.81
CA LEU A 138 1.38 3.27 15.64
C LEU A 138 1.45 1.80 15.19
N LEU A 139 2.28 1.49 14.19
CA LEU A 139 2.44 0.13 13.69
C LEU A 139 3.01 -0.81 14.75
N GLU A 140 3.96 -0.34 15.57
CA GLU A 140 4.51 -1.12 16.68
C GLU A 140 3.44 -1.47 17.73
N LYS A 141 2.50 -0.56 18.02
CA LYS A 141 1.32 -0.86 18.87
C LYS A 141 0.42 -1.94 18.28
N PHE A 142 0.38 -2.06 16.95
CA PHE A 142 -0.27 -3.16 16.23
C PHE A 142 0.59 -4.42 16.10
N ASN A 143 1.68 -4.53 16.87
CA ASN A 143 2.64 -5.65 16.87
C ASN A 143 3.42 -5.82 15.55
N PHE A 144 3.54 -4.77 14.74
CA PHE A 144 4.43 -4.82 13.59
C PHE A 144 5.87 -4.92 14.06
N LYS A 145 6.66 -5.75 13.35
CA LYS A 145 8.08 -5.88 13.60
C LYS A 145 8.85 -4.99 12.65
N LYS A 146 9.76 -4.19 13.19
CA LYS A 146 10.70 -3.40 12.38
C LYS A 146 11.74 -4.32 11.76
N VAL A 147 11.80 -4.33 10.44
CA VAL A 147 12.82 -5.07 9.67
C VAL A 147 13.82 -4.06 9.10
N LYS A 148 15.11 -4.25 9.41
CA LYS A 148 16.19 -3.46 8.79
C LYS A 148 16.57 -4.13 7.47
N MET A 149 16.28 -3.48 6.36
CA MET A 149 16.71 -3.93 5.04
C MET A 149 18.00 -3.20 4.67
N LYS A 150 19.04 -3.95 4.29
CA LYS A 150 20.24 -3.38 3.68
C LYS A 150 19.99 -3.26 2.18
N HIS A 151 20.00 -2.04 1.67
CA HIS A 151 19.90 -1.79 0.23
C HIS A 151 21.30 -1.55 -0.33
N ARG A 152 21.63 -2.23 -1.44
CA ARG A 152 22.83 -1.93 -2.23
C ARG A 152 22.36 -1.22 -3.50
N ILE A 153 22.74 0.04 -3.64
CA ILE A 153 22.53 0.77 -4.89
C ILE A 153 23.73 0.47 -5.79
N ILE A 154 23.49 -0.17 -6.93
CA ILE A 154 24.51 -0.42 -7.94
C ILE A 154 24.32 0.62 -9.04
N CYS A 155 25.08 1.72 -8.96
CA CYS A 155 25.11 2.71 -10.03
C CYS A 155 25.89 2.11 -11.21
N SER A 156 25.21 1.90 -12.33
CA SER A 156 25.84 1.42 -13.57
C SER A 156 26.54 2.58 -14.28
N PHE A 157 27.70 3.01 -13.76
CA PHE A 157 28.59 3.88 -14.53
C PHE A 157 29.33 3.04 -15.57
N ASN A 158 29.33 3.51 -16.82
CA ASN A 158 29.86 2.80 -18.00
C ASN A 158 31.40 2.67 -18.03
N PHE A 159 32.10 2.98 -16.94
CA PHE A 159 33.55 2.91 -16.90
C PHE A 159 33.99 1.53 -16.39
N PHE A 160 34.21 0.63 -17.35
CA PHE A 160 34.93 -0.65 -17.22
C PHE A 160 34.27 -1.75 -16.36
N ILE A 161 33.39 -2.53 -16.98
CA ILE A 161 33.08 -3.89 -16.50
C ILE A 161 33.60 -4.89 -17.56
N LEU A 162 34.92 -5.08 -17.59
CA LEU A 162 35.53 -6.29 -18.13
C LEU A 162 35.41 -7.38 -17.05
N LYS A 163 34.27 -8.06 -16.99
CA LYS A 163 34.19 -9.35 -16.30
C LYS A 163 33.09 -10.19 -16.93
N ASN A 164 33.43 -11.44 -17.27
CA ASN A 164 32.46 -12.46 -17.67
C ASN A 164 31.41 -12.58 -16.57
N ASN A 165 30.21 -12.09 -16.86
CA ASN A 165 29.07 -12.18 -15.96
C ASN A 165 28.07 -13.16 -16.56
N ASP A 166 27.54 -14.08 -15.74
CA ASP A 166 26.46 -15.02 -16.11
C ASP A 166 25.11 -14.35 -16.40
N TYR A 167 25.10 -13.02 -16.52
CA TYR A 167 23.91 -12.22 -16.71
C TYR A 167 24.14 -11.15 -17.78
N ILE A 168 23.14 -10.99 -18.64
CA ILE A 168 23.11 -9.97 -19.69
C ILE A 168 22.19 -8.85 -19.25
N ILE A 169 22.73 -7.66 -19.01
CA ILE A 169 21.94 -6.47 -18.72
C ILE A 169 21.55 -5.82 -20.06
N LYS A 170 20.25 -5.79 -20.37
CA LYS A 170 19.70 -5.09 -21.53
C LYS A 170 18.94 -3.86 -21.06
N LYS A 171 19.24 -2.70 -21.65
CA LYS A 171 18.55 -1.42 -21.42
C LYS A 171 17.60 -1.05 -22.56
N ASP A 172 17.66 -1.78 -23.66
CA ASP A 172 16.84 -1.58 -24.84
C ASP A 172 15.38 -1.92 -24.54
N SER A 173 14.48 -0.95 -24.76
CA SER A 173 13.06 -1.06 -24.45
C SER A 173 12.40 -2.18 -25.25
N ASP A 174 12.71 -2.33 -26.54
CA ASP A 174 12.10 -3.34 -27.40
C ASP A 174 12.52 -4.75 -26.96
N ILE A 175 13.77 -4.92 -26.54
CA ILE A 175 14.25 -6.19 -25.99
C ILE A 175 13.58 -6.50 -24.65
N ILE A 176 13.40 -5.51 -23.78
CA ILE A 176 12.74 -5.68 -22.48
C ILE A 176 11.28 -6.08 -22.68
N LYS A 177 10.54 -5.36 -23.53
CA LYS A 177 9.11 -5.61 -23.82
C LYS A 177 8.88 -7.02 -24.37
N LYS A 178 9.80 -7.56 -25.18
CA LYS A 178 9.74 -8.94 -25.69
C LYS A 178 9.95 -10.02 -24.62
N LYS A 179 10.58 -9.69 -23.48
CA LYS A 179 10.95 -10.65 -22.44
C LYS A 179 10.05 -10.63 -21.21
N ILE A 180 9.27 -9.58 -21.00
CA ILE A 180 8.39 -9.44 -19.85
C ILE A 180 6.95 -9.87 -20.20
N ASN A 181 6.22 -10.39 -19.22
CA ASN A 181 4.82 -10.79 -19.42
C ASN A 181 3.92 -9.54 -19.50
N GLN A 182 2.64 -9.73 -19.85
CA GLN A 182 1.69 -8.62 -19.99
C GLN A 182 1.46 -7.81 -18.69
N ALA A 183 1.54 -8.44 -17.52
CA ALA A 183 1.37 -7.75 -16.24
C ALA A 183 2.57 -6.84 -15.94
N ASP A 184 3.78 -7.34 -16.18
CA ASP A 184 5.01 -6.57 -16.01
C ASP A 184 5.17 -5.50 -17.10
N LEU A 185 4.69 -5.76 -18.32
CA LEU A 185 4.65 -4.78 -19.39
C LEU A 185 3.80 -3.57 -19.02
N LYS A 186 2.63 -3.79 -18.40
CA LYS A 186 1.80 -2.69 -17.87
C LYS A 186 2.53 -1.85 -16.84
N ILE A 187 3.39 -2.46 -16.00
CA ILE A 187 4.19 -1.72 -15.02
C ILE A 187 5.32 -0.94 -15.70
N TYR A 188 5.95 -1.54 -16.72
CA TYR A 188 7.08 -0.96 -17.43
C TYR A 188 6.69 0.24 -18.33
N GLU A 189 5.54 0.16 -19.00
CA GLU A 189 5.07 1.20 -19.93
C GLU A 189 4.34 2.36 -19.26
N ASN A 190 3.87 2.14 -18.04
CA ASN A 190 3.28 3.18 -17.21
C ASN A 190 4.38 4.12 -16.74
#